data_AF-A0A1I6RFN4-F1
#
_entry.id   AF-A0A1I6RFN4-F1
#
_cell.length_a   1.000
_cell.length_b   1.000
_cell.length_c   1.000
_cell.angle_alpha   90.00
_cell.angle_beta   90.00
_cell.angle_gamma   90.00
#
_symmetry.space_group_name_H-M   'P 1'
#
loop_
_entity.id
_entity.type
_entity.pdbx_description
1 polymer ?
#
loop_
_entity_poly.entity_id
_entity_poly.type
_entity_poly.pdbx_seq_one_letter_code
_entity_poly.pdbx_strand_id
1 'polypeptide(L)' 'MVLKIVLLFLVAMGVLAWFGKMHWIGGKRFSQSKCKFCGRYRIGKGPCGCGGKSG' A
#
# COMPACT_ATOMS: atom_id res chain seq x y z
N MET A 1 -28.18 25.33 -17.88
CA MET A 1 -27.18 24.45 -18.54
C MET A 1 -25.86 24.41 -17.79
N VAL A 2 -25.29 25.56 -17.40
CA VAL A 2 -24.03 25.67 -16.62
C VAL A 2 -24.05 24.90 -15.30
N LEU A 3 -25.13 25.00 -14.50
CA LEU A 3 -25.25 24.26 -13.23
C LEU A 3 -25.10 22.75 -13.38
N LYS A 4 -25.58 22.21 -14.51
CA LYS A 4 -25.51 20.78 -14.82
C LYS A 4 -24.07 20.32 -15.04
N ILE A 5 -23.26 21.17 -15.69
CA ILE A 5 -21.84 20.94 -15.95
C ILE A 5 -21.04 21.02 -14.64
N VAL A 6 -21.34 22.03 -13.81
CA VAL A 6 -20.71 22.19 -12.49
C VAL A 6 -21.00 20.98 -11.58
N LEU A 7 -22.25 20.50 -11.56
CA LEU A 7 -22.63 19.30 -10.83
C LEU A 7 -21.88 18.05 -11.30
N LEU A 8 -21.79 17.82 -12.61
CA LEU A 8 -21.04 16.68 -13.16
C LEU A 8 -19.56 16.75 -12.81
N PHE A 9 -18.96 17.95 -12.84
CA PHE A 9 -17.55 18.14 -12.51
C PHE A 9 -17.25 17.88 -11.02
N LEU A 10 -18.12 18.37 -10.12
CA LEU A 10 -18.01 18.15 -8.68
C LEU A 10 -18.16 16.66 -8.33
N VAL A 11 -19.12 15.97 -8.93
CA VAL A 11 -19.32 14.53 -8.75
C VAL A 11 -18.10 13.75 -9.24
N ALA A 12 -17.57 14.08 -10.44
CA ALA A 12 -16.38 13.44 -10.98
C ALA A 12 -15.16 13.61 -10.08
N MET A 13 -14.92 14.82 -9.56
CA MET A 13 -13.83 15.08 -8.61
C MET A 13 -14.01 14.29 -7.30
N GLY A 14 -15.23 14.19 -6.77
CA GLY A 14 -15.54 13.40 -5.59
C GLY A 14 -15.27 11.90 -5.77
N VAL A 15 -15.68 11.34 -6.91
CA VAL A 15 -15.44 9.93 -7.26
C VAL A 15 -13.94 9.65 -7.40
N LEU A 16 -13.20 10.50 -8.13
CA LEU A 16 -11.75 10.36 -8.29
C LEU A 16 -11.02 10.41 -6.95
N ALA A 17 -11.41 11.30 -6.04
CA ALA A 17 -10.83 11.39 -4.70
C ALA A 17 -11.09 10.13 -3.87
N TRP A 18 -12.31 9.59 -3.95
CA TRP A 18 -12.66 8.35 -3.24
C TRP A 18 -11.91 7.14 -3.81
N PHE A 19 -11.79 7.08 -5.14
CA PHE A 19 -11.07 6.03 -5.84
C PHE A 19 -9.56 6.10 -5.61
N GLY A 20 -8.98 7.30 -5.58
CA GLY A 20 -7.57 7.52 -5.26
C GLY A 20 -7.21 7.08 -3.84
N LYS A 21 -8.12 7.32 -2.87
CA LYS A 21 -7.95 6.84 -1.50
C LYS A 21 -8.02 5.31 -1.43
N MET A 22 -8.89 4.66 -2.20
CA MET A 22 -9.03 3.20 -2.19
C MET A 22 -7.85 2.48 -2.86
N HIS A 23 -7.22 3.09 -3.87
CA HIS A 23 -6.00 2.54 -4.48
C HIS A 23 -4.79 2.58 -3.52
N TRP A 24 -4.71 3.59 -2.64
CA TRP A 24 -3.56 3.76 -1.73
C TRP A 24 -3.64 2.89 -0.47
N ILE A 25 -4.84 2.53 0.00
CA ILE A 25 -5.02 1.70 1.22
C ILE A 25 -4.60 0.23 0.99
N GLY A 26 -4.43 -0.20 -0.26
CA GLY A 26 -3.95 -1.54 -0.63
C GLY A 26 -2.44 -1.66 -0.77
N GLY A 27 -1.70 -0.55 -0.63
CA GLY A 27 -0.25 -0.57 -0.52
C GLY A 27 0.13 -1.20 0.79
N LYS A 28 0.19 -2.54 0.84
CA LYS A 28 1.02 -3.32 1.77
C LYS A 28 2.42 -2.77 1.62
N ARG A 29 2.64 -1.66 2.31
CA ARG A 29 3.86 -0.87 2.40
C ARG A 29 4.93 -1.88 2.69
N PHE A 30 5.68 -2.22 1.65
CA PHE A 30 6.71 -3.25 1.59
C PHE A 30 7.01 -3.81 2.98
N SER A 31 6.18 -4.76 3.44
CA SER A 31 6.62 -5.74 4.42
C SER A 31 7.52 -6.68 3.63
N GLN A 32 8.58 -6.11 3.06
CA GLN A 32 9.81 -6.82 2.78
C GLN A 32 10.33 -7.26 4.14
N SER A 33 9.69 -8.31 4.65
CA SER A 33 10.35 -9.52 5.07
C SER A 33 11.58 -9.31 5.95
N LYS A 34 11.56 -8.33 6.86
CA LYS A 34 12.56 -8.29 7.93
C LYS A 34 12.50 -9.64 8.66
N CYS A 35 13.61 -10.40 8.75
CA CYS A 35 13.62 -11.62 9.57
C CYS A 35 13.35 -11.18 11.01
N LYS A 36 12.27 -11.69 11.61
CA LYS A 36 11.87 -11.35 13.00
C LYS A 36 12.97 -11.62 14.03
N PHE A 37 13.92 -12.51 13.69
CA PHE A 37 15.05 -12.86 14.54
C PHE A 37 16.24 -11.89 14.38
N CYS A 38 16.55 -11.43 13.15
CA CYS A 38 17.75 -10.64 12.82
C CYS A 38 17.46 -9.16 12.57
N GLY A 39 16.20 -8.77 12.40
CA GLY A 39 15.77 -7.44 11.95
C GLY A 39 16.18 -7.06 10.52
N ARG A 40 17.05 -7.85 9.86
CA ARG A 40 17.51 -7.60 8.48
C ARG A 40 16.45 -7.93 7.45
N TYR A 41 16.40 -7.14 6.39
CA TYR A 41 15.55 -7.36 5.23
C TYR A 41 15.91 -8.68 4.55
N ARG A 42 14.94 -9.57 4.32
CA ARG A 42 15.15 -10.76 3.49
C ARG A 42 15.13 -10.37 2.02
N ILE A 43 16.32 -10.35 1.44
CA ILE A 43 16.52 -10.17 0.01
C ILE A 43 16.39 -11.56 -0.65
N GLY A 44 15.34 -11.75 -1.45
CA GLY A 44 15.06 -13.02 -2.13
C GLY A 44 14.23 -14.04 -1.33
N LYS A 45 13.94 -15.19 -1.95
CA LYS A 45 13.12 -16.29 -1.37
C LYS A 45 13.92 -17.23 -0.44
N GLY A 46 15.17 -16.90 -0.11
CA GLY A 46 16.02 -17.69 0.78
C GLY A 46 15.77 -17.42 2.28
N PRO A 47 16.16 -18.32 3.18
CA PRO A 47 16.14 -18.06 4.62
C PRO A 47 17.07 -16.86 4.98
N CYS A 48 16.72 -15.97 5.93
CA CYS A 48 17.72 -15.01 6.48
C CYS A 48 18.83 -15.89 7.07
N GLY A 49 20.09 -15.51 6.85
CA GLY A 49 21.27 -16.15 7.45
C GLY A 49 21.29 -16.13 8.99
N CYS A 50 20.20 -15.68 9.62
CA CYS A 50 19.95 -15.63 11.05
C CYS A 50 19.84 -16.99 11.73
N GLY A 51 19.88 -18.12 11.01
CA GLY A 51 19.89 -19.46 11.60
C GLY A 51 18.64 -19.87 12.39
N GLY A 52 17.67 -18.97 12.59
CA GLY A 52 16.31 -19.26 13.06
C GLY A 52 16.18 -19.99 14.39
N LYS A 53 17.17 -19.96 15.28
CA LYS A 53 17.04 -20.51 16.64
C LYS A 53 16.69 -19.40 17.61
N SER A 54 15.42 -19.40 18.03
CA SER A 54 15.02 -18.78 19.29
C SER A 54 15.81 -19.44 20.41
N GLY A 55 16.44 -18.64 21.27
CA GLY A 55 16.63 -19.03 22.67
C GLY A 55 15.28 -19.01 23.36
#